data_AF-A0AB35G031-F1
#
_entry.id   AF-A0AB35G031-F1
#
_cell.length_a   1.000
_cell.length_b   1.000
_cell.length_c   1.000
_cell.angle_alpha   90.00
_cell.angle_beta   90.00
_cell.angle_gamma   90.00
#
_symmetry.space_group_name_H-M   'P 1'
#
loop_
_entity.id
_entity.type
_entity.pdbx_description
1 polymer ?
#
loop_
_entity_poly.entity_id
_entity_poly.type
_entity_poly.pdbx_seq_one_letter_code
_entity_poly.pdbx_strand_id
1 'polypeptide(L)'
;MKHKENRVNYKEIGIFILVLLAIIFILLRVIPTNFRYGILIAVGISMIVMPMTKKKIVDHDERNYQIDLQSKAFAFNILEMVFGLFLLSFSIMHVTFIALVLTLTAYLIIKIVNLLAFSYYHKNN
;
A
#
# COMPACT_ATOMS: atom_id res chain seq x y z
N MET A 1 -26.89 24.07 -1.06
CA MET A 1 -25.57 23.43 -0.88
C MET A 1 -25.77 22.11 -0.15
N LYS A 2 -25.60 20.97 -0.83
CA LYS A 2 -25.76 19.63 -0.23
C LYS A 2 -24.58 19.39 0.72
N HIS A 3 -24.84 19.26 2.02
CA HIS A 3 -23.88 18.71 2.98
C HIS A 3 -23.46 17.32 2.49
N LYS A 4 -22.27 17.23 1.88
CA LYS A 4 -21.68 15.96 1.48
C LYS A 4 -21.15 15.31 2.76
N GLU A 5 -21.95 14.40 3.30
CA GLU A 5 -21.72 13.70 4.54
C GLU A 5 -20.34 13.00 4.51
N ASN A 6 -19.45 13.44 5.40
CA ASN A 6 -18.10 12.90 5.60
C ASN A 6 -18.18 11.42 5.95
N ARG A 7 -17.92 10.54 4.99
CA ARG A 7 -17.76 9.11 5.27
C ARG A 7 -16.28 8.80 5.26
N VAL A 8 -15.66 8.90 6.44
CA VAL A 8 -14.36 8.26 6.70
C VAL A 8 -14.41 6.87 6.09
N ASN A 9 -13.38 6.47 5.34
CA ASN A 9 -13.39 5.17 4.68
C ASN A 9 -13.08 4.07 5.70
N TYR A 10 -14.04 3.82 6.60
CA TYR A 10 -13.97 2.80 7.65
C TYR A 10 -13.66 1.41 7.10
N LYS A 11 -13.96 1.16 5.82
CA LYS A 11 -13.61 -0.08 5.13
C LYS A 11 -12.09 -0.22 4.95
N GLU A 12 -11.41 0.83 4.49
CA GLU A 12 -9.95 0.80 4.30
C GLU A 12 -9.20 0.77 5.64
N ILE A 13 -9.70 1.50 6.64
CA ILE A 13 -9.15 1.46 8.01
C ILE A 13 -9.35 0.06 8.62
N GLY A 14 -10.52 -0.55 8.44
CA GLY A 14 -10.79 -1.91 8.89
C GLY A 14 -9.88 -2.95 8.23
N ILE A 15 -9.69 -2.85 6.91
CA ILE A 15 -8.74 -3.71 6.17
C ILE A 15 -7.32 -3.55 6.73
N PHE A 16 -6.90 -2.31 7.01
CA PHE A 16 -5.58 -2.06 7.57
C PHE A 16 -5.37 -2.72 8.93
N ILE A 17 -6.33 -2.56 9.85
CA ILE A 17 -6.26 -3.19 11.19
C ILE A 17 -6.18 -4.71 11.06
N LEU A 18 -6.93 -5.28 10.12
CA LEU A 18 -6.95 -6.73 9.87
C LEU A 18 -5.61 -7.23 9.32
N VAL A 19 -4.96 -6.48 8.42
CA VAL A 19 -3.60 -6.75 7.94
C VAL A 19 -2.59 -6.68 9.08
N LEU A 20 -2.72 -5.71 9.99
CA LEU A 20 -1.82 -5.55 11.13
C LEU A 20 -1.95 -6.71 12.12
N LEU A 21 -3.18 -7.17 12.39
CA LEU A 21 -3.47 -8.39 13.14
C LEU A 21 -2.86 -9.62 12.48
N ALA A 22 -3.00 -9.77 11.17
CA ALA A 22 -2.40 -10.89 10.43
C ALA A 22 -0.87 -10.92 10.58
N ILE A 23 -0.20 -9.75 10.50
CA ILE A 23 1.25 -9.64 10.73
C ILE A 23 1.63 -10.12 12.14
N ILE A 24 0.85 -9.79 13.17
CA ILE A 24 1.07 -10.24 14.55
C ILE A 24 0.96 -11.77 14.66
N PHE A 25 -0.06 -12.38 14.06
CA PHE A 25 -0.22 -13.85 14.05
C PHE A 25 0.95 -14.56 13.34
N ILE A 26 1.47 -13.96 12.26
CA ILE A 26 2.63 -14.50 11.55
C ILE A 26 3.92 -14.39 12.41
N LEU A 27 4.06 -13.30 13.19
CA LEU A 27 5.18 -13.10 14.12
C LEU A 27 5.16 -14.06 15.32
N LEU A 28 3.98 -14.40 15.85
CA LEU A 28 3.78 -15.35 16.97
C LEU A 28 4.14 -16.82 16.64
N ARG A 29 4.75 -17.04 15.48
CA ARG A 29 5.15 -18.34 14.94
C ARG A 29 4.02 -19.37 14.76
N VAL A 30 2.76 -18.94 14.77
CA VAL A 30 1.58 -19.83 14.61
C VAL A 30 1.59 -20.58 13.26
N ILE A 31 2.22 -20.01 12.23
CA ILE A 31 2.22 -20.52 10.86
C ILE A 31 3.57 -21.20 10.54
N PRO A 32 3.65 -22.31 9.77
CA PRO A 32 4.91 -22.92 9.35
C PRO A 32 5.80 -21.97 8.52
N THR A 33 7.13 -22.06 8.67
CA THR A 33 8.10 -21.14 8.04
C THR A 33 7.94 -21.05 6.52
N ASN A 34 7.85 -22.19 5.82
CA ASN A 34 7.69 -22.24 4.36
C ASN A 34 6.42 -21.52 3.90
N PHE A 35 5.34 -21.63 4.67
CA PHE A 35 4.07 -20.98 4.36
C PHE A 35 4.18 -19.45 4.52
N ARG A 36 4.94 -18.96 5.49
CA ARG A 36 5.16 -17.50 5.69
C ARG A 36 5.89 -16.86 4.51
N TYR A 37 6.96 -17.50 4.03
CA TYR A 37 7.68 -17.02 2.85
C TYR A 37 6.79 -17.06 1.60
N GLY A 38 5.95 -18.10 1.45
CA GLY A 38 4.96 -18.17 0.38
C GLY A 38 3.96 -17.01 0.39
N ILE A 39 3.43 -16.65 1.58
CA ILE A 39 2.54 -15.49 1.73
C ILE A 39 3.25 -14.21 1.32
N LEU A 40 4.49 -13.99 1.78
CA LEU A 40 5.23 -12.77 1.47
C LEU A 40 5.58 -12.66 -0.01
N ILE A 41 5.90 -13.77 -0.68
CA ILE A 41 6.11 -13.79 -2.13
C ILE A 41 4.82 -13.35 -2.86
N ALA A 42 3.67 -13.90 -2.48
CA ALA A 42 2.38 -13.52 -3.08
C ALA A 42 2.06 -12.03 -2.86
N VAL A 43 2.31 -11.51 -1.65
CA VAL A 43 2.17 -10.08 -1.34
C VAL A 43 3.10 -9.25 -2.21
N GLY A 44 4.39 -9.61 -2.31
CA GLY A 44 5.37 -8.89 -3.12
C GLY A 44 4.96 -8.82 -4.60
N ILE A 45 4.50 -9.93 -5.17
CA ILE A 45 3.97 -9.99 -6.55
C ILE A 45 2.76 -9.06 -6.70
N SER A 46 1.82 -9.07 -5.75
CA SER A 46 0.63 -8.22 -5.81
C SER A 46 0.98 -6.72 -5.82
N MET A 47 2.00 -6.32 -5.04
CA MET A 47 2.49 -4.94 -4.97
C MET A 47 3.16 -4.49 -6.27
N ILE A 48 3.75 -5.41 -7.03
CA ILE A 48 4.36 -5.12 -8.34
C ILE A 48 3.25 -4.99 -9.41
N VAL A 49 2.29 -5.91 -9.42
CA VAL A 49 1.27 -5.99 -10.49
C VAL A 49 0.19 -4.91 -10.34
N MET A 50 -0.27 -4.62 -9.13
CA MET A 50 -1.37 -3.66 -8.91
C MET A 50 -1.11 -2.27 -9.53
N PRO A 51 0.04 -1.62 -9.31
CA PRO A 51 0.34 -0.31 -9.91
C PRO A 51 0.37 -0.34 -11.43
N MET A 52 0.82 -1.45 -12.04
CA MET A 52 0.93 -1.60 -13.50
C MET A 52 -0.43 -1.71 -14.19
N THR A 53 -1.46 -2.14 -13.48
CA THR A 53 -2.81 -2.36 -14.03
C THR A 53 -3.76 -1.17 -13.87
N LYS A 54 -3.34 -0.10 -13.18
CA LYS A 54 -4.18 1.10 -12.98
C LYS A 54 -4.32 1.89 -14.29
N LYS A 55 -5.55 2.00 -14.80
CA LYS A 55 -5.88 2.87 -15.94
C LYS A 55 -5.74 4.35 -15.54
N LYS A 56 -5.09 5.15 -16.41
CA LYS A 56 -5.06 6.62 -16.27
C LYS A 56 -6.42 7.18 -16.69
N ILE A 57 -7.12 7.82 -15.75
CA ILE A 57 -8.30 8.65 -16.06
C ILE A 57 -7.74 10.03 -16.40
N VAL A 58 -7.94 10.49 -17.65
CA VAL A 58 -7.42 11.77 -18.12
C VAL A 58 -8.59 12.74 -18.25
N ASP A 59 -8.61 13.77 -17.40
CA ASP A 59 -9.58 14.85 -17.46
C ASP A 59 -8.85 16.16 -17.82
N HIS A 60 -9.39 16.96 -18.74
CA HIS A 60 -8.58 17.91 -19.53
C HIS A 60 -8.62 19.38 -19.07
N ASP A 61 -9.47 19.74 -18.11
CA ASP A 61 -9.76 21.16 -17.84
C ASP A 61 -8.82 21.86 -16.82
N GLU A 62 -7.98 21.14 -16.07
CA GLU A 62 -7.05 21.72 -15.08
C GLU A 62 -5.58 21.25 -15.25
N ARG A 63 -5.09 21.27 -16.50
CA ARG A 63 -3.82 20.62 -16.92
C ARG A 63 -2.62 20.76 -15.97
N ASN A 64 -2.26 21.95 -15.50
CA ASN A 64 -1.06 22.09 -14.66
C ASN A 64 -1.20 21.43 -13.28
N TYR A 65 -2.36 21.57 -12.66
CA TYR A 65 -2.66 20.93 -11.37
C TYR A 65 -2.79 19.42 -11.51
N GLN A 66 -3.41 18.95 -12.60
CA GLN A 66 -3.52 17.52 -12.89
C GLN A 66 -2.18 16.87 -13.21
N ILE A 67 -1.25 17.56 -13.88
CA ILE A 67 0.09 17.02 -14.16
C ILE A 67 0.88 16.83 -12.85
N ASP A 68 0.82 17.78 -11.91
CA ASP A 68 1.47 17.64 -10.60
C ASP A 68 0.91 16.44 -9.82
N LEU A 69 -0.42 16.33 -9.73
CA LEU A 69 -1.10 15.21 -9.07
C LEU A 69 -0.77 13.85 -9.72
N GLN A 70 -0.80 13.78 -11.06
CA GLN A 70 -0.45 12.56 -11.79
C GLN A 70 1.02 12.19 -11.59
N SER A 71 1.92 13.16 -11.52
CA SER A 71 3.36 12.91 -11.27
C SER A 71 3.60 12.34 -9.88
N LYS A 72 2.91 12.87 -8.85
CA LYS A 72 2.98 12.37 -7.47
C LYS A 72 2.36 10.97 -7.35
N ALA A 73 1.22 10.74 -7.98
CA ALA A 73 0.59 9.42 -8.02
C ALA A 73 1.47 8.39 -8.74
N PHE A 74 2.15 8.79 -9.82
CA PHE A 74 3.09 7.93 -10.54
C PHE A 74 4.31 7.60 -9.68
N ALA A 75 4.93 8.59 -9.02
CA ALA A 75 6.04 8.36 -8.10
C ALA A 75 5.64 7.41 -6.95
N PHE A 76 4.44 7.56 -6.41
CA PHE A 76 3.89 6.66 -5.39
C PHE A 76 3.69 5.22 -5.90
N ASN A 77 3.15 5.07 -7.12
CA ASN A 77 3.00 3.76 -7.77
C ASN A 77 4.35 3.07 -8.01
N ILE A 78 5.39 3.80 -8.41
CA ILE A 78 6.76 3.26 -8.56
C ILE A 78 7.34 2.87 -7.19
N LEU A 79 7.12 3.69 -6.16
CA LEU A 79 7.55 3.36 -4.79
C LEU A 79 6.91 2.05 -4.31
N GLU A 80 5.61 1.87 -4.53
CA GLU A 80 4.87 0.63 -4.21
C GLU A 80 5.48 -0.59 -4.92
N MET A 81 5.82 -0.45 -6.20
CA MET A 81 6.49 -1.50 -6.97
C MET A 81 7.88 -1.84 -6.42
N VAL A 82 8.69 -0.83 -6.07
CA VAL A 82 10.04 -1.03 -5.50
C VAL A 82 9.98 -1.77 -4.17
N PHE A 83 9.04 -1.42 -3.29
CA PHE A 83 8.81 -2.17 -2.05
C PHE A 83 8.38 -3.62 -2.33
N GLY A 84 7.55 -3.84 -3.34
CA GLY A 84 7.17 -5.19 -3.79
C GLY A 84 8.37 -6.01 -4.26
N LEU A 85 9.28 -5.41 -5.03
CA LEU A 85 10.52 -6.05 -5.49
C LEU A 85 11.47 -6.38 -4.34
N PHE A 86 11.63 -5.48 -3.35
CA PHE A 86 12.43 -5.78 -2.17
C PHE A 86 11.82 -6.93 -1.36
N LEU A 87 10.50 -6.90 -1.12
CA LEU A 87 9.81 -7.95 -0.38
C LEU A 87 9.94 -9.30 -1.09
N LEU A 88 9.78 -9.33 -2.42
CA LEU A 88 9.93 -10.52 -3.25
C LEU A 88 11.36 -11.06 -3.19
N SER A 89 12.36 -10.21 -3.45
CA SER A 89 13.77 -10.58 -3.49
C SER A 89 14.24 -11.13 -2.14
N PHE A 90 13.94 -10.43 -1.05
CA PHE A 90 14.29 -10.86 0.31
C PHE A 90 13.58 -12.14 0.72
N SER A 91 12.34 -12.36 0.25
CA SER A 91 11.61 -13.60 0.54
C SER A 91 12.22 -14.80 -0.17
N ILE A 92 12.63 -14.64 -1.44
CA ILE A 92 13.32 -15.69 -2.21
C ILE A 92 14.70 -15.98 -1.63
N MET A 93 15.43 -14.95 -1.19
CA MET A 93 16.74 -15.09 -0.55
C MET A 93 16.68 -15.64 0.89
N HIS A 94 15.49 -15.96 1.40
CA HIS A 94 15.28 -16.40 2.78
C HIS A 94 15.94 -15.47 3.82
N VAL A 95 15.91 -14.16 3.57
CA VAL A 95 16.35 -13.15 4.54
C VAL A 95 15.54 -13.30 5.83
N THR A 96 16.10 -12.82 6.95
CA THR A 96 15.46 -12.91 8.26
C THR A 96 14.01 -12.41 8.20
N PHE A 97 13.10 -13.23 8.72
CA PHE A 97 11.66 -12.93 8.65
C PHE A 97 11.30 -11.58 9.29
N ILE A 98 12.07 -11.16 10.31
CA ILE A 98 11.92 -9.85 10.95
C ILE A 98 12.19 -8.72 9.95
N ALA A 99 13.24 -8.82 9.13
CA ALA A 99 13.54 -7.80 8.12
C ALA A 99 12.41 -7.68 7.10
N LEU A 100 11.84 -8.81 6.67
CA LEU A 100 10.69 -8.84 5.76
C LEU A 100 9.45 -8.14 6.36
N VAL A 101 9.15 -8.40 7.63
CA VAL A 101 8.05 -7.74 8.33
C VAL A 101 8.30 -6.24 8.47
N LEU A 102 9.53 -5.83 8.77
CA LEU A 102 9.89 -4.41 8.83
C LEU A 102 9.72 -3.71 7.47
N THR A 103 10.15 -4.35 6.38
CA THR A 103 9.94 -3.83 5.02
C THR A 103 8.46 -3.66 4.71
N LEU A 104 7.62 -4.66 5.01
CA LEU A 104 6.18 -4.59 4.80
C LEU A 104 5.53 -3.50 5.68
N THR A 105 5.95 -3.39 6.94
CA THR A 105 5.44 -2.40 7.89
C THR A 105 5.78 -0.98 7.45
N ALA A 106 7.01 -0.73 7.00
CA ALA A 106 7.42 0.57 6.48
C ALA A 106 6.54 0.99 5.28
N TYR A 107 6.28 0.07 4.35
CA TYR A 107 5.37 0.32 3.24
C TYR A 107 3.94 0.64 3.72
N LEU A 108 3.42 -0.11 4.69
CA LEU A 108 2.09 0.11 5.26
C LEU A 108 1.94 1.48 5.92
N ILE A 109 2.98 1.96 6.62
CA ILE A 109 3.01 3.31 7.19
C ILE A 109 2.90 4.37 6.09
N ILE A 110 3.70 4.25 5.03
CA ILE A 110 3.66 5.17 3.88
C ILE A 110 2.26 5.19 3.24
N LYS A 111 1.63 4.02 3.10
CA LYS A 111 0.29 3.89 2.54
C LYS A 111 -0.78 4.57 3.39
N ILE A 112 -0.71 4.43 4.71
CA ILE A 112 -1.60 5.15 5.63
C ILE A 112 -1.41 6.65 5.55
N VAL A 113 -0.17 7.12 5.59
CA VAL A 113 0.11 8.56 5.55
C VAL A 113 -0.45 9.16 4.28
N ASN A 114 -0.29 8.49 3.14
CA ASN A 114 -0.90 8.90 1.88
C ASN A 114 -2.44 8.91 1.95
N LEU A 115 -3.06 7.89 2.56
CA LEU A 115 -4.51 7.83 2.72
C LEU A 115 -5.06 8.96 3.59
N LEU A 116 -4.39 9.24 4.72
CA LEU A 116 -4.76 10.30 5.65
C LEU A 116 -4.57 11.68 5.01
N ALA A 117 -3.44 11.90 4.32
CA ALA A 117 -3.19 13.12 3.58
C ALA A 117 -4.26 13.33 2.51
N PHE A 118 -4.56 12.31 1.71
CA PHE A 118 -5.63 12.37 0.71
C PHE A 118 -6.98 12.71 1.35
N SER A 119 -7.36 12.03 2.43
CA SER A 119 -8.60 12.31 3.16
C SER A 119 -8.65 13.73 3.74
N TYR A 120 -7.52 14.30 4.16
CA TYR A 120 -7.46 15.64 4.73
C TYR A 120 -7.57 16.71 3.64
N TYR A 121 -6.74 16.63 2.59
CA TYR A 121 -6.71 17.63 1.52
C TYR A 121 -7.94 17.58 0.62
N HIS A 122 -8.57 16.41 0.44
CA HIS A 122 -9.82 16.29 -0.32
C HIS A 122 -11.08 16.67 0.49
N LYS A 123 -10.94 16.82 1.83
CA LYS A 123 -12.02 17.32 2.71
C LYS A 123 -12.01 18.85 2.83
N ASN A 124 -10.85 19.48 2.63
CA ASN A 124 -10.64 20.92 2.80
C ASN A 124 -10.61 21.72 1.48
N ASN A 125 -10.75 21.05 0.33
CA ASN A 125 -11.02 21.63 -0.99
C ASN A 125 -12.46 21.28 -1.41
#